data_AF-A0A9P8NB21-F1
#
_entry.id   AF-A0A9P8NB21-F1
#
_cell.length_a   1.000
_cell.length_b   1.000
_cell.length_c   1.000
_cell.angle_alpha   90.00
_cell.angle_beta   90.00
_cell.angle_gamma   90.00
#
_symmetry.space_group_name_H-M   'P 1'
#
loop_
_entity.id
_entity.type
_entity.pdbx_description
1 polymer ?
#
loop_
_entity_poly.entity_id
_entity_poly.type
_entity_poly.pdbx_seq_one_letter_code
_entity_poly.pdbx_strand_id
1 'polypeptide(L)'
;MRGYGLISLLPVAAAIWAPAIHQPVTVDKRQLPKDPTGVKTIHTANNVTIRYKEPGKEGVCETTPGVKSYSGYVDISPESHTFFWFFEARHDPKNAPITLWLN
;
A
#
# COMPACT_ATOMS: atom_id res chain seq x y z
N MET A 1 2.66 -63.65 -53.26
CA MET A 1 3.07 -62.23 -53.25
C MET A 1 2.61 -61.61 -51.94
N ARG A 2 3.55 -60.99 -51.22
CA ARG A 2 3.35 -60.29 -49.95
C ARG A 2 2.41 -59.09 -50.14
N GLY A 3 1.52 -58.85 -49.18
CA GLY A 3 0.74 -57.62 -49.07
C GLY A 3 0.26 -57.44 -47.65
N TYR A 4 0.96 -56.59 -46.90
CA TYR A 4 0.90 -56.41 -45.46
C TYR A 4 -0.35 -55.64 -45.00
N GLY A 5 -0.88 -56.00 -43.83
CA GLY A 5 -1.98 -55.31 -43.16
C GLY A 5 -1.59 -53.90 -42.73
N LEU A 6 -2.47 -52.93 -42.98
CA LEU A 6 -2.36 -51.58 -42.43
C LEU A 6 -2.89 -51.57 -40.99
N ILE A 7 -1.95 -51.45 -40.06
CA ILE A 7 -2.18 -51.17 -38.65
C ILE A 7 -2.73 -49.75 -38.53
N SER A 8 -3.83 -49.61 -37.79
CA SER A 8 -4.44 -48.34 -37.41
C SER A 8 -3.47 -47.47 -36.61
N LEU A 9 -3.03 -46.36 -37.21
CA LEU A 9 -2.29 -45.32 -36.50
C LEU A 9 -3.30 -44.39 -35.82
N LEU A 10 -3.59 -44.66 -34.55
CA LEU A 10 -4.10 -43.63 -33.64
C LEU A 10 -2.97 -42.64 -33.37
N PRO A 11 -3.16 -41.32 -33.57
CA PRO A 11 -2.14 -40.35 -33.19
C PRO A 11 -2.13 -40.23 -31.66
N VAL A 12 -1.08 -40.77 -31.05
CA VAL A 12 -0.69 -40.43 -29.68
C VAL A 12 0.11 -39.13 -29.74
N ALA A 13 -0.16 -38.26 -28.75
CA ALA A 13 0.56 -37.03 -28.40
C ALA A 13 0.11 -35.72 -29.08
N ALA A 14 -0.95 -35.13 -28.53
CA ALA A 14 -0.96 -33.69 -28.32
C ALA A 14 -0.47 -33.45 -26.88
N ALA A 15 0.81 -33.12 -26.75
CA ALA A 15 1.37 -32.65 -25.48
C ALA A 15 0.61 -31.39 -25.06
N ILE A 16 0.01 -31.45 -23.88
CA ILE A 16 -0.80 -30.38 -23.28
C ILE A 16 0.18 -29.28 -22.85
N TRP A 17 0.56 -28.41 -23.78
CA TRP A 17 1.07 -27.08 -23.42
C TRP A 17 -0.13 -26.26 -22.96
N ALA A 18 -0.58 -26.49 -21.72
CA ALA A 18 -1.42 -25.53 -21.04
C ALA A 18 -0.50 -24.37 -20.64
N PRO A 19 -0.63 -23.16 -21.23
CA PRO A 19 0.04 -22.01 -20.67
C PRO A 19 -0.42 -21.90 -19.22
N ALA A 20 0.50 -21.67 -18.28
CA ALA A 20 0.15 -21.38 -16.90
C ALA A 20 -0.80 -20.17 -16.94
N ILE A 21 -2.10 -20.43 -16.80
CA ILE A 21 -3.12 -19.38 -16.76
C ILE A 21 -2.84 -18.64 -15.46
N HIS A 22 -2.14 -17.51 -15.55
CA HIS A 22 -2.17 -16.50 -14.50
C HIS A 22 -3.61 -16.04 -14.43
N GLN A 23 -4.40 -16.71 -13.61
CA GLN A 23 -5.70 -16.20 -13.19
C GLN A 23 -5.38 -14.86 -12.51
N PRO A 24 -5.83 -13.71 -13.04
CA PRO A 24 -5.72 -12.48 -12.29
C PRO A 24 -6.47 -12.72 -10.98
N VAL A 25 -5.77 -12.59 -9.86
CA VAL A 25 -6.41 -12.65 -8.54
C VAL A 25 -7.39 -11.48 -8.50
N THR A 26 -8.66 -11.76 -8.70
CA THR A 26 -9.73 -10.78 -8.56
C THR A 26 -9.96 -10.60 -7.06
N VAL A 27 -9.29 -9.61 -6.48
CA VAL A 27 -9.58 -9.19 -5.10
C VAL A 27 -10.98 -8.58 -5.10
N ASP A 28 -11.93 -9.24 -4.41
CA ASP A 28 -13.26 -8.68 -4.22
C ASP A 28 -13.12 -7.35 -3.48
N LYS A 29 -13.48 -6.25 -4.15
CA LYS A 29 -13.36 -4.88 -3.62
C LYS A 29 -14.11 -4.70 -2.29
N ARG A 30 -15.03 -5.61 -1.93
CA ARG A 30 -15.72 -5.60 -0.64
C ARG A 30 -14.78 -5.69 0.56
N GLN A 31 -13.58 -6.26 0.40
CA GLN A 31 -12.62 -6.45 1.49
C GLN A 31 -11.56 -5.36 1.59
N LEU A 32 -11.49 -4.44 0.61
CA LEU A 32 -10.50 -3.37 0.62
C LEU A 32 -11.06 -2.15 1.38
N PRO A 33 -10.23 -1.48 2.19
CA PRO A 33 -10.56 -0.15 2.68
C PRO A 33 -10.90 0.78 1.50
N LYS A 34 -11.85 1.69 1.73
CA LYS A 34 -12.11 2.78 0.76
C LYS A 34 -10.86 3.64 0.63
N ASP A 35 -10.69 4.22 -0.55
CA ASP A 35 -9.62 5.21 -0.79
C ASP A 35 -9.72 6.35 0.23
N PRO A 36 -8.57 6.84 0.74
CA PRO A 36 -8.57 7.85 1.78
C PRO A 36 -9.06 9.19 1.23
N THR A 37 -9.99 9.83 1.94
CA THR A 37 -10.51 11.16 1.63
C THR A 37 -9.91 12.22 2.55
N GLY A 38 -9.75 13.45 2.06
CA GLY A 38 -9.32 14.59 2.89
C GLY A 38 -7.85 14.55 3.31
N VAL A 39 -7.01 13.84 2.56
CA VAL A 39 -5.56 13.82 2.76
C VAL A 39 -4.98 15.19 2.44
N LYS A 40 -4.15 15.73 3.34
CA LYS A 40 -3.38 16.95 3.12
C LYS A 40 -2.00 16.59 2.61
N THR A 41 -1.48 17.39 1.66
CA THR A 41 -0.19 17.14 1.02
C THR A 41 0.71 18.36 1.14
N ILE A 42 1.98 18.14 1.49
CA ILE A 42 3.05 19.14 1.49
C ILE A 42 4.15 18.66 0.55
N HIS A 43 4.54 19.50 -0.40
CA HIS A 43 5.70 19.28 -1.25
C HIS A 43 6.86 20.13 -0.76
N THR A 44 8.01 19.49 -0.57
CA THR A 44 9.23 20.15 -0.08
C THR A 44 10.18 20.46 -1.24
N ALA A 45 11.13 21.38 -1.02
CA ALA A 45 12.10 21.77 -2.04
C ALA A 45 13.03 20.63 -2.49
N ASN A 46 13.24 19.62 -1.64
CA ASN A 46 14.04 18.43 -1.92
C ASN A 46 13.23 17.26 -2.49
N ASN A 47 12.07 17.54 -3.11
CA ASN A 47 11.20 16.57 -3.77
C ASN A 47 10.66 15.45 -2.84
N VAL A 48 10.66 15.69 -1.53
CA VAL A 48 9.98 14.84 -0.55
C VAL A 48 8.53 15.31 -0.42
N THR A 49 7.60 14.36 -0.42
CA THR A 49 6.17 14.65 -0.25
C THR A 49 5.71 14.14 1.12
N ILE A 50 4.97 14.96 1.86
CA ILE A 50 4.37 14.56 3.13
C ILE A 50 2.85 14.54 2.95
N ARG A 51 2.23 13.39 3.18
CA ARG A 51 0.78 13.19 3.12
C ARG A 51 0.25 12.85 4.51
N TYR A 52 -0.75 13.57 5.02
CA TYR A 52 -1.22 13.36 6.39
C TYR A 52 -2.71 13.67 6.60
N LYS A 53 -3.24 13.15 7.71
CA LYS A 53 -4.53 13.50 8.32
C LYS A 53 -4.31 13.93 9.77
N GLU A 54 -5.37 14.44 10.41
CA GLU A 54 -5.37 14.88 11.80
C GLU A 54 -6.24 13.95 12.68
N PRO A 55 -5.80 12.72 12.98
CA PRO A 55 -6.61 11.71 13.70
C PRO A 55 -7.04 12.17 15.09
N GLY A 56 -6.28 13.05 15.76
CA GLY A 56 -6.67 13.62 17.06
C GLY A 56 -7.98 14.43 16.99
N LYS A 57 -8.29 15.06 15.85
CA LYS A 57 -9.58 15.74 15.64
C LYS A 57 -10.75 14.75 15.54
N GLU A 58 -10.46 13.51 15.18
CA GLU A 58 -11.42 12.39 15.10
C GLU A 58 -11.44 11.57 16.41
N GLY A 59 -10.66 11.97 17.44
CA GLY A 59 -10.62 11.32 18.75
C GLY A 59 -9.69 10.10 18.85
N VAL A 60 -8.77 9.93 17.91
CA VAL A 60 -7.87 8.77 17.87
C VAL A 60 -6.52 9.08 18.52
N CYS A 61 -6.17 8.27 19.55
CA CYS A 61 -4.91 8.20 20.31
C CYS A 61 -4.50 9.43 21.13
N GLU A 62 -4.66 10.66 20.65
CA GLU A 62 -4.46 11.88 21.45
C GLU A 62 -5.81 12.52 21.73
N THR A 63 -6.15 12.62 23.02
CA THR A 63 -7.47 13.04 23.51
C THR A 63 -7.40 14.28 24.38
N THR A 64 -6.20 14.85 24.60
CA THR A 64 -6.02 16.07 25.39
C THR A 64 -6.60 17.26 24.64
N PRO A 65 -7.54 18.03 25.23
CA PRO A 65 -8.12 19.19 24.56
C PRO A 65 -7.05 20.19 24.12
N GLY A 66 -7.15 20.63 22.87
CA GLY A 66 -6.22 21.61 22.29
C GLY A 66 -4.91 21.04 21.76
N VAL A 67 -4.60 19.76 21.99
CA VAL A 67 -3.41 19.11 21.45
C VAL A 67 -3.75 18.48 20.10
N LYS A 68 -3.00 18.85 19.06
CA LYS A 68 -3.18 18.27 17.72
C LYS A 68 -2.25 17.09 17.52
N SER A 69 -2.74 16.11 16.78
CA SER A 69 -1.93 14.99 16.30
C SER A 69 -2.13 14.81 14.80
N TYR A 70 -1.08 14.34 14.16
CA TYR A 70 -0.98 14.20 12.72
C TYR A 70 -0.38 12.84 12.41
N SER A 71 -0.98 12.10 11.50
CA SER A 71 -0.45 10.79 11.08
C SER A 71 -0.46 10.71 9.57
N GLY A 72 0.56 10.07 9.00
CA GLY A 72 0.73 10.06 7.56
C GLY A 72 1.99 9.37 7.09
N TYR A 73 2.41 9.74 5.88
CA TYR A 73 3.60 9.23 5.23
C TYR A 73 4.51 10.37 4.78
N VAL A 74 5.81 10.14 4.92
CA VAL A 74 6.88 10.88 4.26
C VAL A 74 7.35 10.04 3.08
N ASP A 75 7.04 10.49 1.87
CA ASP A 75 7.40 9.83 0.62
C ASP A 75 8.77 10.34 0.17
N ILE A 76 9.81 9.52 0.36
CA ILE A 76 11.21 9.87 0.08
C ILE A 76 11.60 9.46 -1.35
N SER A 77 10.91 8.47 -1.91
CA SER A 77 11.00 8.05 -3.31
C SER A 77 9.64 7.50 -3.78
N PRO A 78 9.46 7.19 -5.08
CA PRO A 78 8.23 6.59 -5.59
C PRO A 78 7.87 5.25 -4.94
N GLU A 79 8.83 4.57 -4.31
CA GLU A 79 8.69 3.22 -3.74
C GLU A 79 8.93 3.21 -2.21
N SER A 80 9.33 4.34 -1.61
CA SER A 80 9.68 4.43 -0.19
C SER A 80 8.81 5.44 0.53
N HIS A 81 7.95 4.92 1.40
CA HIS A 81 6.94 5.65 2.15
C HIS A 81 7.10 5.40 3.64
N THR A 82 7.72 6.34 4.36
CA THR A 82 7.93 6.22 5.80
C THR A 82 6.69 6.68 6.55
N PHE A 83 6.03 5.77 7.26
CA PHE A 83 4.93 6.11 8.15
C PHE A 83 5.43 6.97 9.33
N PHE A 84 4.64 7.96 9.74
CA PHE A 84 4.87 8.73 10.95
C PHE A 84 3.57 8.99 11.73
N TRP A 85 3.74 9.23 13.03
CA TRP A 85 2.71 9.76 13.90
C TRP A 85 3.31 10.85 14.80
N PHE A 86 2.90 12.08 14.55
CA PHE A 86 3.36 13.27 15.26
C PHE A 86 2.29 13.78 16.23
N PHE A 87 2.73 14.23 17.39
CA PHE A 87 1.91 14.83 18.43
C PHE A 87 2.53 16.18 18.80
N GLU A 88 1.71 17.25 18.78
CA GLU A 88 2.17 18.54 19.30
C GLU A 88 2.47 18.43 20.81
N ALA A 89 3.45 19.19 21.28
CA ALA A 89 3.72 19.24 22.71
C ALA A 89 2.48 19.76 23.46
N ARG A 90 2.18 19.15 24.61
CA ARG A 90 1.03 19.55 25.44
C ARG A 90 1.21 20.94 26.06
N HIS A 91 2.44 21.40 26.15
CA HIS A 91 2.79 22.71 26.68
C HIS A 91 3.63 23.46 25.65
N ASP A 92 3.18 24.66 25.28
CA ASP A 92 3.85 25.56 24.34
C ASP A 92 4.37 24.88 23.06
N PRO A 93 3.49 24.27 22.25
CA PRO A 93 3.89 23.51 21.05
C PRO A 93 4.62 24.34 20.01
N LYS A 94 4.51 25.68 20.06
CA LYS A 94 5.20 26.59 19.17
C LYS A 94 6.70 26.69 19.48
N ASN A 95 7.08 26.59 20.75
CA ASN A 95 8.48 26.76 21.18
C ASN A 95 9.11 25.48 21.76
N ALA A 96 8.30 24.45 22.08
CA ALA A 96 8.81 23.18 22.57
C ALA A 96 9.73 22.48 21.54
N PRO A 97 10.76 21.75 21.99
CA PRO A 97 11.66 21.03 21.09
C PRO A 97 10.95 19.86 20.42
N ILE A 98 11.37 19.53 19.20
CA ILE A 98 10.93 18.32 18.50
C ILE A 98 11.77 17.14 18.98
N THR A 99 11.11 16.02 19.25
CA THR A 99 11.75 14.73 19.54
C THR A 99 11.39 13.74 18.44
N LEU A 100 12.39 13.08 17.86
CA LEU A 100 12.20 11.96 16.94
C LEU A 100 12.46 10.66 17.69
N TRP A 101 11.48 9.77 17.72
CA TRP A 101 11.58 8.43 18.30
C TRP A 101 11.71 7.38 17.20
N LEU A 102 12.76 6.56 17.27
CA LEU A 102 13.05 5.45 16.33
C LEU A 102 13.33 4.18 17.15
N ASN A 103 12.88 3.02 16.68
CA ASN A 103 13.07 1.72 17.34
C ASN A 103 13.96 0.79 16.51
#